data_AF-R5FLG8-F1
#
_entry.id   AF-R5FLG8-F1
#
_cell.length_a   1.000
_cell.length_b   1.000
_cell.length_c   1.000
_cell.angle_alpha   90.00
_cell.angle_beta   90.00
_cell.angle_gamma   90.00
#
_symmetry.space_group_name_H-M   'P 1'
#
loop_
_entity.id
_entity.type
_entity.pdbx_description
1 polymer ?
#
loop_
_entity_poly.entity_id
_entity_poly.type
_entity_poly.pdbx_seq_one_letter_code
_entity_poly.pdbx_strand_id
1 'polypeptide(L)'
;MRALYQGLLESSIEENQKRLRKKANGVVTIPAEIQKLLDSIQDETERQFAYFAYLKNDTLSGDDLIRAGRELKNETYESRIEKEREKIRRELEAARLEKTIIDKVVTENKTLSEIRSVATEEIVGEKIRQKSLKIIMSAITARGFIVDKKNIKIKRDTNEVILVGLKASGEKAEFHVFLDGKFIYDFRGYEGQACQKDIQPFLNDLEEVYGLHVTKTQEIWSNPDKISSMKYQTVKTNTNKR
;
A
#
# COMPACT_ATOMS: atom_id res chain seq x y z
N MET A 1 71.43 -10.11 14.89
CA MET A 1 69.99 -10.29 15.20
C MET A 1 69.27 -8.95 15.44
N ARG A 2 69.58 -8.15 16.48
CA ARG A 2 68.90 -6.87 16.74
C ARG A 2 68.93 -5.85 15.58
N ALA A 3 70.09 -5.64 14.95
CA ALA A 3 70.22 -4.68 13.85
C ALA A 3 69.43 -5.08 12.58
N LEU A 4 69.30 -6.39 12.29
CA LEU A 4 68.49 -6.90 11.18
C LEU A 4 66.99 -6.71 11.44
N TYR A 5 66.54 -6.97 12.66
CA TYR A 5 65.16 -6.71 13.05
C TYR A 5 64.82 -5.22 13.02
N GLN A 6 65.73 -4.35 13.45
CA GLN A 6 65.54 -2.90 13.37
C GLN A 6 65.42 -2.42 11.93
N GLY A 7 66.32 -2.86 11.03
CA GLY A 7 66.27 -2.49 9.61
C GLY A 7 65.01 -2.99 8.89
N LEU A 8 64.52 -4.19 9.22
CA LEU A 8 63.24 -4.73 8.70
C LEU A 8 62.03 -3.93 9.21
N LEU A 9 62.06 -3.50 10.47
CA LEU A 9 60.99 -2.69 11.04
C LEU A 9 60.95 -1.28 10.41
N GLU A 10 62.12 -0.67 10.26
CA GLU A 10 62.28 0.70 9.75
C GLU A 10 61.86 0.78 8.27
N SER A 11 62.28 -0.18 7.44
CA SER A 11 61.85 -0.30 6.05
C SER A 11 60.33 -0.53 5.91
N SER A 12 59.74 -1.39 6.75
CA SER A 12 58.30 -1.62 6.80
C SER A 12 57.51 -0.35 7.15
N ILE A 13 58.01 0.44 8.11
CA ILE A 13 57.39 1.71 8.51
C ILE A 13 57.46 2.73 7.38
N GLU A 14 58.61 2.87 6.72
CA GLU A 14 58.79 3.80 5.59
C GLU A 14 57.89 3.46 4.40
N GLU A 15 57.78 2.18 4.04
CA GLU A 15 56.86 1.73 2.98
C GLU A 15 55.41 2.04 3.32
N ASN A 16 54.99 1.81 4.56
CA ASN A 16 53.63 2.06 4.99
C ASN A 16 53.30 3.56 5.00
N GLN A 17 54.23 4.42 5.44
CA GLN A 17 54.08 5.87 5.37
C GLN A 17 54.00 6.37 3.93
N LYS A 18 54.83 5.84 3.03
CA LYS A 18 54.80 6.18 1.60
C LYS A 18 53.48 5.78 0.95
N ARG A 19 52.93 4.63 1.34
CA ARG A 19 51.62 4.14 0.89
C ARG A 19 50.49 5.06 1.36
N LEU A 20 50.47 5.44 2.63
CA LEU A 20 49.48 6.37 3.18
C LEU A 20 49.50 7.75 2.47
N ARG A 21 50.69 8.28 2.18
CA ARG A 21 50.85 9.54 1.43
C ARG A 21 50.31 9.45 0.00
N LYS A 22 50.57 8.35 -0.70
CA LYS A 22 50.01 8.11 -2.05
C LYS A 22 48.49 8.02 -2.03
N LYS A 23 47.93 7.33 -1.04
CA LYS A 23 46.47 7.22 -0.83
C LYS A 23 45.82 8.58 -0.59
N ALA A 24 46.45 9.44 0.23
CA ALA A 24 46.01 10.82 0.45
C ALA A 24 46.00 11.66 -0.84
N ASN A 25 46.88 11.35 -1.79
CA ASN A 25 46.96 12.00 -3.10
C ASN A 25 46.10 11.30 -4.19
N GLY A 26 45.20 10.39 -3.81
CA GLY A 26 44.31 9.68 -4.74
C GLY A 26 44.99 8.59 -5.58
N VAL A 27 46.26 8.27 -5.33
CA VAL A 27 46.99 7.22 -6.05
C VAL A 27 46.86 5.91 -5.28
N VAL A 28 46.08 4.98 -5.82
CA VAL A 28 45.94 3.62 -5.29
C VAL A 28 46.89 2.69 -6.04
N THR A 29 47.72 1.96 -5.30
CA THR A 29 48.58 0.90 -5.86
C THR A 29 48.08 -0.45 -5.36
N ILE A 30 47.71 -1.35 -6.27
CA ILE A 30 47.26 -2.70 -5.94
C ILE A 30 48.47 -3.64 -6.03
N PRO A 31 48.83 -4.36 -4.95
CA PRO A 31 49.88 -5.37 -5.00
C PRO A 31 49.52 -6.48 -6.00
N ALA A 32 50.51 -7.05 -6.67
CA ALA A 32 50.30 -8.11 -7.66
C ALA A 32 49.56 -9.33 -7.09
N GLU A 33 49.76 -9.64 -5.81
CA GLU A 33 49.06 -10.73 -5.12
C GLU A 33 47.55 -10.46 -4.97
N ILE A 34 47.19 -9.23 -4.62
CA ILE A 34 45.79 -8.79 -4.53
C ILE A 34 45.16 -8.76 -5.92
N GLN A 35 45.88 -8.30 -6.94
CA GLN A 35 45.39 -8.32 -8.32
C GLN A 35 45.09 -9.75 -8.78
N LYS A 36 46.03 -10.70 -8.57
CA LYS A 36 45.82 -12.12 -8.88
C LYS A 36 44.60 -12.70 -8.15
N LEU A 37 44.42 -12.34 -6.87
CA LEU A 37 43.27 -12.77 -6.09
C LEU A 37 41.96 -12.21 -6.69
N LEU A 38 41.90 -10.91 -7.02
CA LEU A 38 40.73 -10.31 -7.64
C LEU A 38 40.42 -10.95 -9.01
N ASP A 39 41.42 -11.19 -9.84
CA ASP A 39 41.27 -11.82 -11.16
C ASP A 39 40.80 -13.28 -11.06
N SER A 40 41.05 -13.95 -9.93
CA SER A 40 40.55 -15.31 -9.68
C SER A 40 39.04 -15.36 -9.39
N ILE A 41 38.42 -14.23 -9.02
CA ILE A 41 36.99 -14.14 -8.74
C ILE A 41 36.23 -14.08 -10.07
N GLN A 42 35.48 -15.15 -10.36
CA GLN A 42 34.67 -15.31 -11.58
C GLN A 42 33.52 -14.29 -11.65
N ASP A 43 32.78 -14.14 -10.55
CA ASP A 43 31.65 -13.20 -10.47
C ASP A 43 32.18 -11.76 -10.45
N GLU A 44 31.84 -11.01 -11.50
CA GLU A 44 32.30 -9.63 -11.69
C GLU A 44 31.81 -8.69 -10.56
N THR A 45 30.61 -8.94 -10.02
CA THR A 45 30.06 -8.14 -8.93
C THR A 45 30.82 -8.41 -7.64
N GLU A 46 31.06 -9.68 -7.29
CA GLU A 46 31.87 -10.05 -6.13
C GLU A 46 33.30 -9.52 -6.25
N ARG A 47 33.90 -9.59 -7.44
CA ARG A 47 35.22 -9.03 -7.71
C ARG A 47 35.24 -7.52 -7.45
N GLN A 48 34.23 -6.79 -7.92
CA GLN A 48 34.16 -5.36 -7.75
C GLN A 48 33.93 -4.95 -6.28
N PHE A 49 33.10 -5.69 -5.54
CA PHE A 49 32.92 -5.43 -4.11
C PHE A 49 34.12 -5.83 -3.26
N ALA A 50 34.84 -6.90 -3.62
CA ALA A 50 36.13 -7.24 -3.01
C ALA A 50 37.16 -6.13 -3.27
N TYR A 51 37.22 -5.58 -4.47
CA TYR A 51 38.05 -4.41 -4.77
C TYR A 51 37.67 -3.19 -3.91
N PHE A 52 36.37 -2.87 -3.77
CA PHE A 52 35.95 -1.78 -2.90
C PHE A 52 36.26 -2.02 -1.42
N ALA A 53 36.17 -3.26 -0.95
CA ALA A 53 36.60 -3.63 0.39
C ALA A 53 38.11 -3.40 0.58
N TYR A 54 38.93 -3.73 -0.42
CA TYR A 54 40.37 -3.43 -0.41
C TYR A 54 40.66 -1.93 -0.37
N LEU A 55 39.92 -1.11 -1.12
CA LEU A 55 40.09 0.35 -1.08
C LEU A 55 39.77 0.93 0.31
N LYS A 56 38.71 0.41 0.95
CA LYS A 56 38.33 0.76 2.33
C LYS A 56 39.43 0.34 3.31
N ASN A 57 39.90 -0.89 3.22
CA ASN A 57 40.94 -1.44 4.09
C ASN A 57 41.98 -2.25 3.29
N ASP A 58 43.12 -1.62 3.02
CA ASP A 58 44.18 -2.14 2.17
C ASP A 58 45.11 -3.15 2.86
N THR A 59 44.80 -3.51 4.11
CA THR A 59 45.47 -4.58 4.86
C THR A 59 44.79 -5.93 4.68
N LEU A 60 43.58 -5.95 4.11
CA LEU A 60 42.84 -7.18 3.83
C LEU A 60 43.50 -7.97 2.70
N SER A 61 43.54 -9.29 2.85
CA SER A 61 44.11 -10.21 1.87
C SER A 61 43.41 -11.57 1.95
N GLY A 62 43.61 -12.42 0.94
CA GLY A 62 43.07 -13.78 0.91
C GLY A 62 41.56 -13.85 1.17
N ASP A 63 41.15 -14.80 2.01
CA ASP A 63 39.75 -15.05 2.34
C ASP A 63 39.10 -13.89 3.11
N ASP A 64 39.88 -13.14 3.90
CA ASP A 64 39.37 -11.99 4.66
C ASP A 64 38.92 -10.85 3.72
N LEU A 65 39.63 -10.65 2.61
CA LEU A 65 39.24 -9.67 1.60
C LEU A 65 37.94 -10.07 0.89
N ILE A 66 37.81 -11.35 0.54
CA ILE A 66 36.60 -11.89 -0.10
C ILE A 66 35.40 -11.76 0.86
N ARG A 67 35.59 -12.09 2.15
CA ARG A 67 34.55 -11.95 3.18
C ARG A 67 34.11 -10.50 3.33
N ALA A 68 35.05 -9.56 3.46
CA ALA A 68 34.74 -8.14 3.56
C ALA A 68 34.02 -7.60 2.30
N GLY A 69 34.39 -8.09 1.11
CA GLY A 69 33.68 -7.77 -0.14
C GLY A 69 32.23 -8.24 -0.13
N ARG A 70 31.97 -9.47 0.35
CA ARG A 70 30.61 -10.02 0.48
C ARG A 70 29.77 -9.26 1.50
N GLU A 71 30.37 -8.91 2.65
CA GLU A 71 29.71 -8.08 3.66
C GLU A 71 29.33 -6.71 3.09
N LEU A 72 30.25 -6.04 2.39
CA LEU A 72 29.98 -4.76 1.75
C LEU A 72 28.89 -4.84 0.67
N LYS A 73 28.87 -5.91 -0.11
CA LYS A 73 27.81 -6.21 -1.09
C LYS A 73 26.46 -6.35 -0.38
N ASN A 74 26.41 -7.09 0.71
CA ASN A 74 25.19 -7.31 1.51
C ASN A 74 24.72 -6.02 2.18
N GLU A 75 25.61 -5.23 2.80
CA GLU A 75 25.28 -3.90 3.35
C GLU A 75 24.68 -2.98 2.27
N THR A 76 25.27 -2.99 1.07
CA THR A 76 24.78 -2.20 -0.06
C THR A 76 23.40 -2.68 -0.51
N TYR A 77 23.17 -3.99 -0.53
CA TYR A 77 21.88 -4.60 -0.86
C TYR A 77 20.80 -4.25 0.17
N GLU A 78 21.07 -4.42 1.46
CA GLU A 78 20.17 -4.04 2.55
C GLU A 78 19.86 -2.54 2.53
N SER A 79 20.86 -1.69 2.29
CA SER A 79 20.65 -0.25 2.14
C SER A 79 19.72 0.09 0.96
N ARG A 80 19.81 -0.64 -0.16
CA ARG A 80 18.91 -0.47 -1.31
C ARG A 80 17.50 -0.93 -0.99
N ILE A 81 17.34 -2.07 -0.31
CA ILE A 81 16.03 -2.54 0.15
C ILE A 81 15.39 -1.49 1.05
N GLU A 82 16.13 -0.95 2.01
CA GLU A 82 15.59 0.03 2.95
C GLU A 82 15.15 1.31 2.25
N LYS A 83 15.92 1.78 1.26
CA LYS A 83 15.52 2.91 0.42
C LYS A 83 14.24 2.65 -0.36
N GLU A 84 14.10 1.45 -0.93
CA GLU A 84 12.88 1.09 -1.66
C GLU A 84 11.67 0.91 -0.72
N ARG A 85 11.88 0.36 0.49
CA ARG A 85 10.85 0.28 1.54
C ARG A 85 10.37 1.67 1.94
N GLU A 86 11.29 2.60 2.16
CA GLU A 86 10.98 3.99 2.48
C GLU A 86 10.23 4.68 1.34
N LYS A 87 10.61 4.40 0.09
CA LYS A 87 9.87 4.89 -1.09
C LYS A 87 8.44 4.34 -1.14
N ILE A 88 8.25 3.04 -0.91
CA ILE A 88 6.92 2.41 -0.84
C ILE A 88 6.09 3.02 0.28
N ARG A 89 6.68 3.23 1.48
CA ARG A 89 6.02 3.90 2.61
C ARG A 89 5.50 5.28 2.19
N ARG A 90 6.31 6.09 1.52
CA ARG A 90 5.89 7.41 1.02
C ARG A 90 4.77 7.34 -0.01
N GLU A 91 4.79 6.35 -0.90
CA GLU A 91 3.71 6.14 -1.88
C GLU A 91 2.38 5.78 -1.19
N LEU A 92 2.42 4.94 -0.16
CA LEU A 92 1.25 4.57 0.63
C LEU A 92 0.70 5.77 1.44
N GLU A 93 1.59 6.55 2.06
CA GLU A 93 1.22 7.79 2.76
C GLU A 93 0.59 8.81 1.81
N ALA A 94 1.14 8.98 0.61
CA ALA A 94 0.61 9.89 -0.41
C ALA A 94 -0.78 9.48 -0.89
N ALA A 95 -1.07 8.17 -0.92
CA ALA A 95 -2.40 7.63 -1.19
C ALA A 95 -3.37 7.73 0.00
N ARG A 96 -2.92 8.29 1.15
CA ARG A 96 -3.70 8.49 2.38
C ARG A 96 -4.14 7.19 3.05
N LEU A 97 -3.34 6.14 2.96
CA LEU A 97 -3.59 4.92 3.70
C LEU A 97 -3.32 5.12 5.19
N GLU A 98 -3.98 4.31 6.00
CA GLU A 98 -3.83 4.32 7.45
C GLU A 98 -2.45 3.79 7.86
N LYS A 99 -1.85 4.41 8.90
CA LYS A 99 -0.50 4.06 9.38
C LYS A 99 -0.35 2.58 9.75
N THR A 100 -1.40 2.00 10.33
CA THR A 100 -1.40 0.58 10.72
C THR A 100 -1.30 -0.37 9.52
N ILE A 101 -1.91 0.00 8.38
CA ILE A 101 -1.83 -0.76 7.14
C ILE A 101 -0.43 -0.60 6.54
N ILE A 102 0.08 0.64 6.53
CA ILE A 102 1.42 0.96 6.03
C ILE A 102 2.48 0.15 6.78
N ASP A 103 2.41 0.15 8.11
CA ASP A 103 3.36 -0.59 8.93
C ASP A 103 3.24 -2.10 8.67
N LYS A 104 2.03 -2.64 8.57
CA LYS A 104 1.84 -4.06 8.23
C LYS A 104 2.47 -4.43 6.88
N VAL A 105 2.28 -3.60 5.85
CA VAL A 105 2.82 -3.85 4.51
C VAL A 105 4.35 -3.77 4.47
N VAL A 106 4.94 -2.81 5.18
CA VAL A 106 6.39 -2.53 5.11
C VAL A 106 7.21 -3.37 6.10
N THR A 107 6.65 -3.75 7.24
CA THR A 107 7.37 -4.48 8.31
C THR A 107 7.26 -6.00 8.24
N GLU A 108 6.34 -6.54 7.45
CA GLU A 108 6.26 -7.99 7.24
C GLU A 108 7.56 -8.52 6.59
N ASN A 109 8.02 -9.70 7.01
CA ASN A 109 9.18 -10.41 6.46
C ASN A 109 8.87 -10.96 5.05
N LYS A 110 8.52 -10.06 4.14
CA LYS A 110 8.20 -10.32 2.74
C LYS A 110 9.33 -9.82 1.85
N THR A 111 9.45 -10.44 0.68
CA THR A 111 10.34 -9.96 -0.37
C THR A 111 9.90 -8.58 -0.85
N LEU A 112 10.82 -7.78 -1.39
CA LEU A 112 10.50 -6.45 -1.91
C LEU A 112 9.39 -6.49 -2.99
N SER A 113 9.37 -7.54 -3.82
CA SER A 113 8.34 -7.74 -4.84
C SER A 113 6.95 -7.93 -4.23
N GLU A 114 6.83 -8.73 -3.18
CA GLU A 114 5.56 -8.95 -2.47
C GLU A 114 5.09 -7.67 -1.77
N ILE A 115 6.00 -6.95 -1.10
CA ILE A 115 5.69 -5.65 -0.49
C ILE A 115 5.14 -4.70 -1.55
N ARG A 116 5.76 -4.64 -2.73
CA ARG A 116 5.33 -3.77 -3.84
C ARG A 116 3.97 -4.18 -4.38
N SER A 117 3.69 -5.48 -4.54
CA SER A 117 2.40 -5.97 -5.02
C SER A 117 1.28 -5.58 -4.05
N VAL A 118 1.44 -5.92 -2.77
CA VAL A 118 0.45 -5.60 -1.73
C VAL A 118 0.26 -4.09 -1.61
N ALA A 119 1.34 -3.31 -1.61
CA ALA A 119 1.25 -1.85 -1.60
C ALA A 119 0.45 -1.31 -2.79
N THR A 120 0.65 -1.88 -3.99
CA THR A 120 -0.07 -1.46 -5.20
C THR A 120 -1.56 -1.78 -5.10
N GLU A 121 -1.91 -2.98 -4.62
CA GLU A 121 -3.31 -3.40 -4.41
C GLU A 121 -4.01 -2.47 -3.41
N GLU A 122 -3.38 -2.18 -2.28
CA GLU A 122 -3.90 -1.28 -1.25
C GLU A 122 -4.07 0.15 -1.78
N ILE A 123 -3.12 0.68 -2.55
CA ILE A 123 -3.22 2.01 -3.18
C ILE A 123 -4.35 2.06 -4.21
N VAL A 124 -4.46 1.03 -5.05
CA VAL A 124 -5.48 0.97 -6.10
C VAL A 124 -6.87 0.87 -5.46
N GLY A 125 -7.05 -0.02 -4.48
CA GLY A 125 -8.31 -0.14 -3.76
C GLY A 125 -8.68 1.15 -3.06
N GLU A 126 -7.75 1.83 -2.38
CA GLU A 126 -8.06 3.11 -1.74
C GLU A 126 -8.52 4.19 -2.73
N LYS A 127 -7.89 4.25 -3.91
CA LYS A 127 -8.35 5.14 -4.98
C LYS A 127 -9.75 4.80 -5.49
N ILE A 128 -10.06 3.50 -5.61
CA ILE A 128 -11.41 3.04 -5.98
C ILE A 128 -12.41 3.48 -4.92
N ARG A 129 -12.14 3.22 -3.63
CA ARG A 129 -12.99 3.63 -2.51
C ARG A 129 -13.27 5.12 -2.49
N GLN A 130 -12.23 5.95 -2.66
CA GLN A 130 -12.38 7.41 -2.74
C GLN A 130 -13.26 7.85 -3.92
N LYS A 131 -13.10 7.22 -5.08
CA LYS A 131 -13.93 7.50 -6.26
C LYS A 131 -15.38 7.06 -6.03
N SER A 132 -15.61 5.87 -5.49
CA SER A 132 -16.95 5.36 -5.15
C SER A 132 -17.65 6.27 -4.13
N LEU A 133 -16.96 6.69 -3.07
CA LEU A 133 -17.49 7.64 -2.09
C LEU A 133 -17.91 8.96 -2.72
N LYS A 134 -17.08 9.50 -3.63
CA LYS A 134 -17.40 10.74 -4.34
C LYS A 134 -18.66 10.59 -5.19
N ILE A 135 -18.76 9.49 -5.94
CA ILE A 135 -19.93 9.18 -6.77
C ILE A 135 -21.19 9.03 -5.92
N ILE A 136 -21.14 8.22 -4.86
CA ILE A 136 -22.27 7.99 -3.94
C ILE A 136 -22.70 9.32 -3.32
N MET A 137 -21.76 10.12 -2.82
CA MET A 137 -22.04 11.43 -2.23
C MET A 137 -22.75 12.35 -3.23
N SER A 138 -22.25 12.44 -4.47
CA SER A 138 -22.91 13.23 -5.53
C SER A 138 -24.31 12.73 -5.84
N ALA A 139 -24.50 11.41 -5.96
CA ALA A 139 -25.78 10.79 -6.29
C ALA A 139 -26.85 11.03 -5.20
N ILE A 140 -26.49 10.96 -3.92
CA ILE A 140 -27.46 11.21 -2.84
C ILE A 140 -27.68 12.70 -2.60
N THR A 141 -26.69 13.55 -2.80
CA THR A 141 -26.88 15.01 -2.69
C THR A 141 -27.81 15.54 -3.77
N ALA A 142 -27.74 15.01 -5.00
CA ALA A 142 -28.70 15.31 -6.05
C ALA A 142 -30.15 14.95 -5.67
N ARG A 143 -30.34 14.01 -4.73
CA ARG A 143 -31.64 13.57 -4.18
C ARG A 143 -32.06 14.34 -2.92
N GLY A 144 -31.33 15.40 -2.56
CA GLY A 144 -31.66 16.26 -1.43
C GLY A 144 -31.13 15.77 -0.08
N PHE A 145 -30.24 14.76 -0.06
CA PHE A 145 -29.53 14.39 1.17
C PHE A 145 -28.36 15.34 1.44
N ILE A 146 -28.27 15.79 2.68
CA ILE A 146 -27.16 16.59 3.19
C ILE A 146 -26.16 15.66 3.85
N VAL A 147 -24.90 15.71 3.41
CA VAL A 147 -23.79 14.91 3.95
C VAL A 147 -22.81 15.84 4.65
N ASP A 148 -22.84 15.83 5.98
CA ASP A 148 -21.85 16.52 6.79
C ASP A 148 -20.56 15.70 6.90
N LYS A 149 -19.40 16.36 6.95
CA LYS A 149 -18.10 15.68 7.19
C LYS A 149 -18.09 14.84 8.47
N LYS A 150 -18.82 15.28 9.51
CA LYS A 150 -18.96 14.55 10.79
C LYS A 150 -19.70 13.21 10.66
N ASN A 151 -20.45 13.03 9.57
CA ASN A 151 -21.23 11.84 9.26
C ASN A 151 -20.45 10.84 8.40
N ILE A 152 -19.20 11.15 8.06
CA ILE A 152 -18.27 10.23 7.41
C ILE A 152 -17.37 9.64 8.48
N LYS A 153 -17.45 8.33 8.69
CA LYS A 153 -16.70 7.62 9.73
C LYS A 153 -15.89 6.50 9.10
N ILE A 154 -14.61 6.42 9.45
CA ILE A 154 -13.74 5.32 9.04
C ILE A 154 -13.79 4.27 10.15
N LYS A 155 -14.31 3.09 9.83
CA LYS A 155 -14.25 1.93 10.73
C LYS A 155 -13.01 1.12 10.42
N ARG A 156 -12.10 1.10 11.39
CA ARG A 156 -10.75 0.54 11.25
C ARG A 156 -10.71 -0.98 11.41
N ASP A 157 -11.68 -1.53 12.13
CA ASP A 157 -11.87 -2.95 12.39
C ASP A 157 -12.33 -3.71 11.15
N THR A 158 -13.31 -3.16 10.43
CA THR A 158 -13.87 -3.76 9.21
C THR A 158 -13.31 -3.15 7.91
N ASN A 159 -12.41 -2.16 8.03
CA ASN A 159 -11.80 -1.43 6.92
C ASN A 159 -12.84 -0.86 5.93
N GLU A 160 -13.92 -0.29 6.48
CA GLU A 160 -15.00 0.33 5.71
C GLU A 160 -15.12 1.83 6.03
N VAL A 161 -15.61 2.58 5.05
CA VAL A 161 -16.00 3.99 5.25
C VAL A 161 -17.51 4.06 5.28
N ILE A 162 -18.03 4.53 6.41
CA ILE A 162 -19.46 4.76 6.62
C ILE A 162 -19.77 6.21 6.26
N LEU A 163 -20.73 6.40 5.37
CA LEU A 163 -21.24 7.70 4.96
C LEU A 163 -22.72 7.77 5.29
N VAL A 164 -23.13 8.82 6.02
CA VAL A 164 -24.54 9.05 6.37
C VAL A 164 -25.03 10.38 5.81
N GLY A 165 -26.05 10.31 4.95
CA GLY A 165 -26.83 11.45 4.46
C GLY A 165 -28.15 11.59 5.20
N LEU A 166 -28.57 12.84 5.43
CA LEU A 166 -29.85 13.17 6.08
C LEU A 166 -30.65 14.14 5.22
N LYS A 167 -31.96 13.90 5.07
CA LYS A 167 -32.90 14.86 4.49
C LYS A 167 -33.49 15.76 5.58
N ALA A 168 -33.94 16.95 5.19
CA ALA A 168 -34.63 17.87 6.10
C ALA A 168 -35.95 17.29 6.65
N SER A 169 -36.59 16.40 5.89
CA SER A 169 -37.79 15.64 6.25
C SER A 169 -37.53 14.48 7.22
N GLY A 170 -36.26 14.20 7.56
CA GLY A 170 -35.88 13.21 8.57
C GLY A 170 -35.45 11.86 8.02
N GLU A 171 -35.53 11.62 6.70
CA GLU A 171 -35.03 10.38 6.11
C GLU A 171 -33.50 10.31 6.14
N LYS A 172 -32.98 9.10 6.30
CA LYS A 172 -31.57 8.80 6.44
C LYS A 172 -31.14 7.79 5.38
N ALA A 173 -30.00 8.05 4.74
CA ALA A 173 -29.32 7.08 3.88
C ALA A 173 -27.92 6.81 4.42
N GLU A 174 -27.63 5.55 4.72
CA GLU A 174 -26.35 5.08 5.25
C GLU A 174 -25.67 4.18 4.23
N PHE A 175 -24.38 4.41 3.99
CA PHE A 175 -23.57 3.66 3.04
C PHE A 175 -22.32 3.16 3.72
N HIS A 176 -22.00 1.88 3.54
CA HIS A 176 -20.74 1.27 3.96
C HIS A 176 -19.94 0.96 2.71
N VAL A 177 -18.78 1.60 2.53
CA VAL A 177 -17.95 1.47 1.32
C VAL A 177 -16.63 0.79 1.65
N PHE A 178 -16.30 -0.26 0.91
CA PHE A 178 -15.10 -1.08 1.08
C PHE A 178 -13.99 -0.69 0.09
N LEU A 179 -12.76 -1.21 0.29
CA LEU A 179 -11.59 -0.91 -0.56
C LEU A 179 -11.78 -1.29 -2.03
N ASP A 180 -12.45 -2.41 -2.29
CA ASP A 180 -12.72 -2.90 -3.64
C ASP A 180 -13.83 -2.11 -4.37
N GLY A 181 -14.39 -1.08 -3.72
CA GLY A 181 -15.50 -0.30 -4.25
C GLY A 181 -16.87 -0.95 -4.05
N LYS A 182 -16.93 -2.15 -3.43
CA LYS A 182 -18.19 -2.72 -2.95
C LYS A 182 -18.81 -1.77 -1.94
N PHE A 183 -20.14 -1.69 -1.93
CA PHE A 183 -20.84 -0.94 -0.90
C PHE A 183 -22.13 -1.62 -0.48
N ILE A 184 -22.55 -1.34 0.75
CA ILE A 184 -23.86 -1.70 1.31
C ILE A 184 -24.58 -0.38 1.57
N TYR A 185 -25.89 -0.34 1.32
CA TYR A 185 -26.71 0.84 1.58
C TYR A 185 -27.94 0.51 2.42
N ASP A 186 -28.41 1.49 3.19
CA ASP A 186 -29.58 1.40 4.05
C ASP A 186 -30.34 2.72 4.06
N PHE A 187 -31.59 2.72 3.58
CA PHE A 187 -32.48 3.87 3.53
C PHE A 187 -33.57 3.71 4.61
N ARG A 188 -33.57 4.60 5.60
CA ARG A 188 -34.48 4.58 6.76
C ARG A 188 -35.24 5.89 6.94
N GLY A 189 -36.31 5.85 7.73
CA GLY A 189 -37.14 7.01 8.04
C GLY A 189 -38.22 7.31 7.00
N TYR A 190 -38.49 6.35 6.11
CA TYR A 190 -39.54 6.44 5.10
C TYR A 190 -40.85 5.84 5.61
N GLU A 191 -41.97 6.47 5.27
CA GLU A 191 -43.29 5.90 5.48
C GLU A 191 -43.66 4.95 4.33
N GLY A 192 -44.02 3.71 4.67
CA GLY A 192 -44.44 2.68 3.72
C GLY A 192 -43.38 2.39 2.64
N GLN A 193 -43.78 2.54 1.36
CA GLN A 193 -42.92 2.26 0.19
C GLN A 193 -42.22 3.52 -0.37
N ALA A 194 -42.25 4.66 0.34
CA ALA A 194 -41.69 5.91 -0.15
C ALA A 194 -40.18 5.83 -0.44
N CYS A 195 -39.44 4.94 0.22
CA CYS A 195 -38.01 4.74 0.00
C CYS A 195 -37.66 4.32 -1.43
N GLN A 196 -38.58 3.67 -2.16
CA GLN A 196 -38.34 3.24 -3.54
C GLN A 196 -38.15 4.43 -4.49
N LYS A 197 -38.77 5.58 -4.18
CA LYS A 197 -38.63 6.82 -4.97
C LYS A 197 -37.21 7.37 -4.94
N ASP A 198 -36.41 7.01 -3.93
CA ASP A 198 -35.01 7.42 -3.83
C ASP A 198 -34.07 6.29 -4.27
N ILE A 199 -34.35 5.02 -3.90
CA ILE A 199 -33.48 3.87 -4.19
C ILE A 199 -33.40 3.58 -5.69
N GLN A 200 -34.53 3.46 -6.39
CA GLN A 200 -34.50 3.04 -7.80
C GLN A 200 -33.80 4.07 -8.68
N PRO A 201 -34.11 5.38 -8.57
CA PRO A 201 -33.36 6.38 -9.30
C PRO A 201 -31.88 6.38 -8.89
N PHE A 202 -31.56 6.17 -7.61
CA PHE A 202 -30.16 6.14 -7.15
C PHE A 202 -29.34 5.08 -7.87
N LEU A 203 -29.88 3.85 -7.96
CA LEU A 203 -29.22 2.77 -8.68
C LEU A 203 -29.08 3.08 -10.17
N ASN A 204 -30.11 3.67 -10.79
CA ASN A 204 -30.05 4.07 -12.20
C ASN A 204 -28.98 5.15 -12.44
N ASP A 205 -28.90 6.17 -11.59
CA ASP A 205 -27.88 7.23 -11.73
C ASP A 205 -26.47 6.67 -11.58
N LEU A 206 -26.25 5.73 -10.65
CA LEU A 206 -24.95 5.10 -10.49
C LEU A 206 -24.49 4.46 -11.80
N GLU A 207 -25.38 3.79 -12.53
CA GLU A 207 -25.07 3.15 -13.81
C GLU A 207 -24.98 4.15 -14.97
N GLU A 208 -26.02 4.97 -15.17
CA GLU A 208 -26.19 5.83 -16.35
C GLU A 208 -25.37 7.12 -16.28
N VAL A 209 -25.31 7.76 -15.11
CA VAL A 209 -24.68 9.08 -14.94
C VAL A 209 -23.22 8.94 -14.52
N TYR A 210 -22.94 7.97 -13.65
CA TYR A 210 -21.59 7.81 -13.07
C TYR A 210 -20.81 6.62 -13.64
N GLY A 211 -21.42 5.82 -14.52
CA GLY A 211 -20.75 4.71 -15.21
C GLY A 211 -20.33 3.56 -14.29
N LEU A 212 -20.97 3.42 -13.13
CA LEU A 212 -20.68 2.41 -12.13
C LEU A 212 -21.62 1.23 -12.35
N HIS A 213 -21.17 0.25 -13.14
CA HIS A 213 -21.94 -0.96 -13.42
C HIS A 213 -21.97 -1.88 -12.20
N VAL A 214 -23.16 -2.13 -11.66
CA VAL A 214 -23.34 -3.06 -10.54
C VAL A 214 -23.30 -4.48 -11.08
N THR A 215 -22.21 -5.21 -10.78
CA THR A 215 -22.02 -6.58 -11.28
C THR A 215 -22.85 -7.61 -10.51
N LYS A 216 -23.17 -7.33 -9.24
CA LYS A 216 -23.94 -8.23 -8.37
C LYS A 216 -24.69 -7.43 -7.30
N THR A 217 -25.98 -7.71 -7.16
CA THR A 217 -26.85 -7.14 -6.12
C THR A 217 -27.37 -8.26 -5.23
N GLN A 218 -27.39 -8.04 -3.92
CA GLN A 218 -27.98 -8.96 -2.94
C GLN A 218 -28.82 -8.16 -1.95
N GLU A 219 -30.10 -8.51 -1.81
CA GLU A 219 -30.99 -7.95 -0.80
C GLU A 219 -30.73 -8.65 0.54
N ILE A 220 -30.21 -7.91 1.52
CA ILE A 220 -29.90 -8.44 2.87
C ILE A 220 -31.13 -8.32 3.78
N TRP A 221 -31.94 -7.29 3.57
CA TRP A 221 -33.18 -7.05 4.29
C TRP A 221 -34.12 -6.18 3.44
N SER A 222 -35.42 -6.42 3.56
CA SER A 222 -36.48 -5.66 2.89
C SER A 222 -37.55 -5.27 3.89
N ASN A 223 -38.23 -4.14 3.68
CA ASN A 223 -39.36 -3.75 4.52
C ASN A 223 -40.45 -4.86 4.46
N PRO A 224 -40.83 -5.49 5.59
CA PRO A 224 -41.85 -6.53 5.61
C PRO A 224 -43.24 -6.07 5.10
N ASP A 225 -43.51 -4.76 5.08
CA ASP A 225 -44.74 -4.21 4.48
C ASP A 225 -44.82 -4.41 2.95
N LYS A 226 -43.73 -4.86 2.30
CA LYS A 226 -43.67 -5.22 0.88
C LYS A 226 -44.68 -6.32 0.49
N ILE A 227 -45.24 -7.05 1.45
CA ILE A 227 -46.20 -8.16 1.22
C ILE A 227 -47.68 -7.75 1.42
N SER A 228 -48.00 -6.48 1.65
CA SER A 228 -49.41 -6.03 1.73
C SER A 228 -49.96 -5.62 0.36
N SER A 229 -50.03 -6.57 -0.58
CA SER A 229 -50.90 -6.40 -1.75
C SER A 229 -52.35 -6.43 -1.25
N MET A 230 -53.08 -5.32 -1.38
CA MET A 230 -54.51 -5.20 -1.05
C MET A 230 -55.30 -6.44 -1.47
N LYS A 231 -55.87 -7.18 -0.51
CA LYS A 231 -56.80 -8.27 -0.81
C LYS A 231 -58.17 -7.67 -1.13
N TYR A 232 -58.52 -7.62 -2.41
CA TYR A 232 -59.90 -7.36 -2.82
C TYR A 232 -60.76 -8.57 -2.44
N GLN A 233 -61.75 -8.37 -1.59
CA GLN A 233 -62.86 -9.30 -1.43
C GLN A 233 -64.06 -8.73 -2.19
N THR A 234 -64.52 -9.44 -3.22
CA THR A 234 -65.78 -9.12 -3.88
C THR A 234 -66.91 -9.88 -3.19
N VAL A 235 -67.85 -9.15 -2.58
CA VAL A 235 -69.09 -9.72 -2.06
C VAL A 235 -70.10 -9.70 -3.20
N LYS A 236 -70.61 -10.87 -3.61
CA LYS A 236 -71.79 -10.96 -4.47
C LYS A 236 -73.01 -10.58 -3.65
N THR A 237 -73.53 -9.37 -3.84
CA THR A 237 -74.87 -9.04 -3.36
C THR A 237 -75.88 -9.70 -4.30
N ASN A 238 -76.76 -10.53 -3.73
CA ASN A 238 -77.81 -11.21 -4.46
C ASN A 238 -78.79 -10.18 -5.02
N THR A 239 -78.73 -9.91 -6.32
CA THR A 239 -79.75 -9.14 -7.04
C THR A 239 -80.97 -10.01 -7.25
N ASN A 240 -81.73 -10.24 -6.17
CA ASN A 240 -83.13 -10.60 -6.28
C ASN A 240 -83.93 -9.60 -5.47
N LYS A 241 -84.18 -8.45 -6.10
CA LYS A 241 -85.36 -7.64 -5.82
C LYS A 241 -86.59 -8.47 -6.19
N ARG A 242 -87.43 -8.76 -5.21
CA ARG A 242 -88.87 -8.90 -5.38
C ARG A 242 -89.55 -8.19 -4.23
#